data_AF-A0A377LNM9-F1
#
_entry.id   AF-A0A377LNM9-F1
#
_cell.length_a   1.000
_cell.length_b   1.000
_cell.length_c   1.000
_cell.angle_alpha   90.00
_cell.angle_beta   90.00
_cell.angle_gamma   90.00
#
_symmetry.space_group_name_H-M   'P 1'
#
loop_
_entity.id
_entity.type
_entity.pdbx_description
1 polymer ?
#
loop_
_entity_poly.entity_id
_entity_poly.type
_entity_poly.pdbx_seq_one_letter_code
_entity_poly.pdbx_strand_id
1 'polypeptide(L)' 'MRQTTGGWILWKDEKNEFSLTASWMPLHFDPDDNDDPQMKHLDERKASAFLGGAYYRHENWGSLKVAFPAMRWMKAVA' A
#
# COMPACT_ATOMS: atom_id res chain seq x y z
N MET A 1 -8.84 7.86 9.91
CA MET A 1 -8.30 7.21 8.69
C MET A 1 -7.25 6.19 9.13
N ARG A 2 -7.56 4.88 9.11
CA ARG A 2 -6.61 3.83 9.51
C ARG A 2 -6.14 3.10 8.25
N GLN A 3 -4.92 3.41 7.80
CA GLN A 3 -4.25 2.62 6.75
C GLN A 3 -3.63 1.40 7.41
N THR A 4 -3.89 0.22 6.86
CA THR A 4 -3.22 -1.01 7.28
C THR A 4 -2.12 -1.31 6.29
N THR A 5 -0.88 -1.32 6.76
CA THR A 5 0.29 -1.63 5.94
C THR A 5 0.94 -2.91 6.44
N GLY A 6 1.14 -3.87 5.55
CA GLY A 6 1.83 -5.13 5.80
C GLY A 6 3.03 -5.29 4.89
N GLY A 7 4.16 -5.71 5.47
CA GLY A 7 5.37 -6.06 4.73
C GLY A 7 5.63 -7.55 4.79
N TRP A 8 6.04 -8.15 3.68
CA TRP A 8 6.42 -9.55 3.61
C TRP A 8 7.82 -9.68 2.99
N ILE A 9 8.71 -10.39 3.66
CA ILE A 9 10.02 -10.73 3.09
C ILE A 9 9.83 -12.01 2.28
N LEU A 10 9.90 -11.90 0.96
CA LEU A 10 9.71 -13.06 0.08
C LEU A 10 10.98 -13.89 -0.06
N TRP A 11 12.14 -13.22 -0.04
CA TRP A 11 13.41 -13.90 -0.20
C TRP A 11 14.47 -13.20 0.62
N LYS A 12 15.25 -13.98 1.36
CA LYS A 12 16.36 -13.47 2.16
C LYS A 12 17.50 -14.48 2.09
N ASP A 13 18.63 -14.01 1.59
CA ASP A 13 19.88 -14.71 1.40
C ASP A 13 21.01 -13.91 2.11
N GLU A 14 22.23 -14.44 2.19
CA GLU A 14 23.38 -13.74 2.80
C GLU A 14 23.66 -12.40 2.11
N LYS A 15 23.42 -12.34 0.80
CA LYS A 15 23.70 -11.15 -0.02
C LYS A 15 22.46 -10.42 -0.53
N ASN A 16 21.29 -11.05 -0.53
CA ASN A 16 20.12 -10.53 -1.23
C ASN A 16 18.88 -10.58 -0.34
N GLU A 17 18.17 -9.47 -0.22
CA GLU A 17 16.88 -9.41 0.48
C GLU A 17 15.83 -8.81 -0.43
N PHE A 18 14.75 -9.54 -0.66
CA PHE A 18 13.59 -9.07 -1.40
C PHE A 18 12.39 -8.99 -0.48
N SER A 19 11.84 -7.79 -0.39
CA SER A 19 10.66 -7.46 0.41
C SER A 19 9.55 -6.93 -0.49
N LEU A 20 8.32 -7.33 -0.20
CA LEU A 20 7.11 -6.73 -0.73
C LEU A 20 6.39 -5.98 0.38
N THR A 21 5.76 -4.88 0.01
CA THR A 21 4.92 -4.10 0.91
C THR A 21 3.55 -3.94 0.28
N ALA A 22 2.53 -4.40 0.97
CA ALA A 22 1.15 -4.18 0.60
C ALA A 22 0.52 -3.23 1.62
N SER A 23 -0.03 -2.12 1.14
CA SER A 23 -0.79 -1.19 1.98
C SER A 23 -2.23 -1.16 1.50
N TRP A 24 -3.16 -1.47 2.39
CA TRP A 24 -4.58 -1.34 2.12
C TRP A 24 -5.12 -0.18 2.93
N MET A 25 -5.75 0.76 2.25
CA MET A 25 -6.49 1.83 2.90
C MET A 25 -7.99 1.56 2.71
N PRO A 26 -8.67 1.00 3.73
CA PRO A 26 -10.11 0.86 3.71
C PRO A 26 -10.64 2.25 4.03
N LEU A 27 -11.00 2.98 2.98
CA LEU A 27 -11.62 4.29 3.13
C LEU A 27 -13.10 4.07 3.47
N HIS A 28 -13.38 3.56 4.67
CA HIS A 28 -14.73 3.63 5.25
C HIS A 28 -14.95 5.08 5.66
N PHE A 29 -15.55 5.84 4.75
CA PHE A 29 -16.27 7.05 5.10
C PHE A 29 -17.74 6.63 5.02
N ASP A 30 -18.34 6.30 6.15
CA ASP A 30 -19.79 6.08 6.25
C ASP A 30 -20.48 7.44 6.15
N PRO A 31 -21.25 7.73 5.08
CA PRO A 31 -22.03 8.95 4.98
C PRO A 31 -23.42 8.82 5.65
N ASP A 32 -23.75 7.64 6.21
CA ASP A 32 -25.11 7.31 6.68
C ASP A 32 -25.48 7.89 8.06
N ASP A 33 -24.62 8.75 8.63
CA ASP A 33 -24.91 9.54 9.86
C ASP A 33 -24.93 11.05 9.57
N ASN A 34 -25.15 11.48 8.31
CA ASN A 34 -25.33 12.90 7.99
C ASN A 34 -26.50 13.14 7.01
N ASP A 35 -27.51 13.83 7.55
CA ASP A 35 -28.79 14.22 6.93
C ASP A 35 -28.67 15.35 5.88
N ASP A 36 -27.50 15.53 5.27
CA ASP A 36 -27.19 16.71 4.45
C ASP A 36 -27.08 16.36 2.94
N PRO A 37 -28.07 16.75 2.11
CA PRO A 37 -28.14 16.38 0.69
C PRO A 37 -27.00 16.97 -0.16
N GLN A 38 -26.21 17.91 0.35
CA GLN A 38 -25.04 18.48 -0.34
C GLN A 38 -23.82 17.55 -0.35
N MET A 39 -23.77 16.54 0.53
CA MET A 39 -22.63 15.61 0.63
C MET A 39 -22.74 14.40 -0.32
N LYS A 40 -23.88 14.18 -1.01
CA LYS A 40 -24.10 13.06 -1.95
C LYS A 40 -23.33 13.16 -3.28
N HIS A 41 -22.66 14.28 -3.54
CA HIS A 41 -21.83 14.47 -4.74
C HIS A 41 -20.34 14.13 -4.56
N LEU A 42 -19.89 13.80 -3.34
CA LEU A 42 -18.52 13.37 -3.14
C LEU A 42 -18.36 11.90 -3.53
N ASP A 43 -17.67 11.68 -4.66
CA ASP A 43 -17.25 10.40 -5.22
C ASP A 43 -17.04 9.33 -4.14
N GLU A 44 -17.82 8.25 -4.24
CA GLU A 44 -17.72 7.02 -3.46
C GLU A 44 -16.24 6.65 -3.26
N ARG A 45 -15.74 6.77 -2.03
CA ARG A 45 -14.30 6.66 -1.75
C ARG A 45 -13.88 5.19 -1.77
N LYS A 46 -13.68 4.69 -2.98
CA LYS A 46 -13.20 3.33 -3.26
C LYS A 46 -11.93 3.05 -2.45
N ALA A 47 -11.96 2.01 -1.63
CA ALA A 47 -10.79 1.53 -0.91
C ALA A 47 -9.63 1.36 -1.91
N SER A 48 -8.44 1.80 -1.52
CA SER A 48 -7.28 1.76 -2.41
C SER A 48 -6.24 0.81 -1.85
N ALA A 49 -5.84 -0.15 -2.68
CA ALA A 49 -4.73 -1.03 -2.38
C ALA A 49 -3.49 -0.54 -3.13
N PHE A 50 -2.38 -0.44 -2.39
CA PHE A 50 -1.07 -0.10 -2.88
C PHE A 50 -0.16 -1.31 -2.71
N LEU A 51 0.59 -1.64 -3.76
CA LEU A 51 1.59 -2.70 -3.72
C LEU A 51 2.91 -2.14 -4.21
N GLY A 52 3.94 -2.28 -3.37
CA GLY A 52 5.31 -1.86 -3.63
C GLY A 52 6.27 -2.96 -3.24
N GLY A 53 7.54 -2.77 -3.57
CA GLY A 53 8.59 -3.74 -3.25
C GLY A 53 9.93 -3.06 -3.04
N ALA A 54 10.84 -3.72 -2.35
CA ALA A 54 12.22 -3.29 -2.25
C ALA A 54 13.15 -4.49 -2.30
N TYR A 55 14.19 -4.36 -3.09
CA TYR A 55 15.28 -5.29 -3.21
C TYR A 55 16.54 -4.66 -2.63
N TYR A 56 17.23 -5.41 -1.78
CA TYR A 56 18.47 -5.01 -1.14
C TYR A 56 19.54 -6.02 -1.52
N ARG A 57 20.68 -5.54 -1.97
CA ARG A 57 21.85 -6.37 -2.24
C ARG A 57 23.04 -5.86 -1.45
N HIS A 58 23.62 -6.72 -0.64
CA HIS A 58 24.81 -6.47 0.14
C HIS A 58 26.00 -7.17 -0.52
N GLU A 59 26.99 -6.39 -0.95
CA GLU A 59 28.25 -6.90 -1.47
C GLU A 59 29.41 -6.30 -0.67
N ASN A 60 30.59 -6.92 -0.75
CA ASN A 60 31.79 -6.45 -0.07
C ASN A 60 32.21 -5.02 -0.45
N TRP A 61 31.76 -4.53 -1.61
CA TRP A 61 32.05 -3.19 -2.11
C TRP A 61 30.98 -2.15 -1.71
N GLY A 62 29.86 -2.56 -1.13
CA GLY A 62 28.77 -1.66 -0.72
C GLY A 62 27.39 -2.31 -0.78
N SER A 63 26.36 -1.55 -0.38
CA SER A 63 24.96 -1.98 -0.47
C SER A 63 24.21 -1.25 -1.56
N LEU A 64 23.44 -2.01 -2.35
CA LEU A 64 22.52 -1.50 -3.36
C LEU A 64 21.09 -1.71 -2.87
N LYS A 65 20.30 -0.64 -2.82
CA LYS A 65 18.86 -0.71 -2.54
C LYS A 65 18.08 -0.25 -3.76
N VAL A 66 17.24 -1.13 -4.28
CA VAL A 66 16.30 -0.86 -5.37
C VAL A 66 14.90 -0.89 -4.80
N ALA A 67 14.23 0.25 -4.73
CA ALA A 67 12.84 0.33 -4.31
C ALA A 67 11.94 0.49 -5.54
N PHE A 68 10.90 -0.33 -5.60
CA PHE A 68 9.81 -0.20 -6.55
C PHE A 68 8.71 0.66 -5.90
N PRO A 69 8.27 1.73 -6.57
CA PRO A 69 7.24 2.60 -6.02
C PRO A 69 5.96 1.81 -5.78
N ALA A 70 5.28 2.12 -4.68
CA ALA A 70 4.00 1.53 -4.37
C ALA A 70 2.96 2.03 -5.40
N MET A 71 2.53 1.13 -6.29
CA MET A 71 1.54 1.46 -7.31
C MET A 71 0.15 1.10 -6.82
N ARG A 72 -0.81 2.00 -7.06
CA ARG A 72 -2.23 1.72 -6.78
C ARG A 72 -2.71 0.66 -7.75
N TRP A 73 -2.91 -0.56 -7.24
CA TRP A 73 -3.21 -1.73 -8.06
C TRP A 73 -4.71 -1.89 -8.30
N MET A 74 -5.55 -1.59 -7.30
CA MET A 74 -7.01 -1.70 -7.43
C MET A 74 -7.73 -0.63 -6.62
N LYS A 75 -8.85 -0.17 -7.18
CA LYS A 75 -9.96 0.44 -6.44
C LYS A 75 -10.79 -0.73 -5.89
N ALA A 76 -10.55 -1.12 -4.65
CA ALA A 76 -11.42 -2.05 -3.93
C ALA A 76 -12.77 -1.36 -3.69
N VAL A 77 -13.80 -1.89 -4.32
CA VAL A 77 -15.20 -1.64 -3.93
C VAL A 77 -15.42 -2.52 -2.70
N ALA A 78 -15.67 -1.88 -1.56
CA ALA A 78 -16.16 -2.57 -0.37
C ALA A 78 -17.68 -2.71 -0.48
#